data_AF-A0A2V2XT74-F1
#
_entry.id   AF-A0A2V2XT74-F1
#
_cell.length_a   1.000
_cell.length_b   1.000
_cell.length_c   1.000
_cell.angle_alpha   90.00
_cell.angle_beta   90.00
_cell.angle_gamma   90.00
#
_symmetry.space_group_name_H-M   'P 1'
#
loop_
_entity.id
_entity.type
_entity.pdbx_description
1 polymer ?
#
loop_
_entity_poly.entity_id
_entity_poly.type
_entity_poly.pdbx_seq_one_letter_code
_entity_poly.pdbx_strand_id
1 'polypeptide(L)'
;MHSFGLAMRCTRTILVPLGVAIRTPIWSWSVQSLQNNETPRNMSPFARHVCASAQPWLSVRTEKKRNLSWVSGTTMTWARTTVGQNTLTRTPRSSFFLDFLGVAKNSPRRKQKGVYVFETIPFRALDSNASVNPAKSAAIKELHSLYDHAVCFLLLDARYFREPSNATRSGDMLGEVQWKWLEERLRNDVAGQNPVSGRERCALTIVGSGVQVIMDEKVSESWGAFPLSRNRLFLLLRRYKSERVIFISGDVHLGEIGMDTTQDAMEALGYPILEATSSGLTHSSATFWGLPTLMRTLFPSPRRVGIYIERNFGVVRLTADPEALIMALKRDGKAQRHQFERYINVSVFIHSIPQQGKAVLQLSLPLDVFTIDGGGGTKGRFTTLTSAVKRTCENPSKENTENGDCSPAYYPRSAPLPVFTSLIQFLQRHIWPQHTLLQVVSTVVSTSVLLLLAATAVFCIRLWNTGSKGKKREKIS
;
A
#
# COMPACT_ATOMS: atom_id res chain seq x y z
N MET A 1 57.08 -0.51 -11.16
CA MET A 1 57.15 -0.80 -9.71
C MET A 1 55.91 -0.22 -9.06
N HIS A 2 54.99 -0.93 -8.41
CA HIS A 2 54.74 -2.36 -8.22
C HIS A 2 53.23 -2.45 -7.94
N SER A 3 52.54 -3.33 -8.67
CA SER A 3 51.23 -3.85 -8.27
C SER A 3 51.37 -4.60 -6.94
N PHE A 4 50.39 -4.48 -6.06
CA PHE A 4 50.07 -5.53 -5.10
C PHE A 4 48.56 -5.69 -5.04
N GLY A 5 48.07 -6.71 -5.75
CA GLY A 5 46.83 -7.37 -5.43
C GLY A 5 47.05 -8.29 -4.23
N LEU A 6 46.06 -8.37 -3.35
CA LEU A 6 45.93 -9.45 -2.39
C LEU A 6 44.66 -10.22 -2.72
N ALA A 7 44.85 -11.37 -3.37
CA ALA A 7 43.86 -12.43 -3.43
C ALA A 7 43.93 -13.21 -2.11
N MET A 8 42.80 -13.42 -1.44
CA MET A 8 42.65 -14.52 -0.48
C MET A 8 41.58 -15.48 -0.99
N ARG A 9 42.05 -16.64 -1.45
CA ARG A 9 41.28 -17.89 -1.51
C ARG A 9 40.99 -18.34 -0.08
N CYS A 10 39.74 -18.69 0.22
CA CYS A 10 39.44 -19.64 1.29
C CYS A 10 38.51 -20.74 0.77
N THR A 11 38.95 -21.96 1.05
CA THR A 11 38.51 -23.26 0.59
C THR A 11 37.19 -23.74 1.21
N ARG A 12 36.51 -24.63 0.49
CA ARG A 12 35.31 -25.40 0.87
C ARG A 12 35.57 -26.25 2.12
N THR A 13 34.65 -26.20 3.09
CA THR A 13 34.34 -27.36 3.94
C THR A 13 32.83 -27.41 4.18
N ILE A 14 32.22 -28.49 3.69
CA ILE A 14 30.81 -28.86 3.84
C ILE A 14 30.63 -29.49 5.23
N LEU A 15 29.58 -29.12 5.96
CA LEU A 15 28.99 -29.96 7.00
C LEU A 15 27.50 -29.59 7.16
N VAL A 16 26.64 -30.54 6.79
CA VAL A 16 25.17 -30.51 6.85
C VAL A 16 24.71 -30.80 8.29
N PRO A 17 23.61 -30.20 8.77
CA PRO A 17 22.47 -31.05 9.15
C PRO A 17 21.11 -30.52 8.69
N LEU A 18 20.22 -31.49 8.48
CA LEU A 18 18.87 -31.42 7.93
C LEU A 18 17.88 -30.60 8.78
N GLY A 19 16.96 -29.93 8.10
CA GLY A 19 15.73 -29.34 8.65
C GLY A 19 14.95 -28.58 7.58
N VAL A 20 13.90 -29.18 7.04
CA VAL A 20 13.12 -28.65 5.91
C VAL A 20 12.05 -27.68 6.40
N ALA A 21 12.13 -26.40 5.99
CA ALA A 21 11.05 -25.42 6.13
C ALA A 21 10.62 -24.94 4.73
N ILE A 22 9.34 -25.16 4.42
CA ILE A 22 8.71 -24.89 3.11
C ILE A 22 8.62 -23.37 2.89
N ARG A 23 9.16 -22.87 1.78
CA ARG A 23 9.10 -21.43 1.43
C ARG A 23 8.13 -21.17 0.29
N THR A 24 7.14 -20.32 0.57
CA THR A 24 6.26 -19.69 -0.42
C THR A 24 6.94 -18.42 -0.97
N PRO A 25 6.58 -17.96 -2.18
CA PRO A 25 7.02 -16.65 -2.65
C PRO A 25 6.45 -15.56 -1.72
N ILE A 26 7.33 -14.78 -1.10
CA ILE A 26 6.99 -13.76 -0.09
C ILE A 26 7.36 -12.39 -0.63
N TRP A 27 6.41 -11.44 -0.60
CA TRP A 27 6.58 -10.16 -1.26
C TRP A 27 6.43 -9.08 -0.22
N SER A 28 7.54 -8.57 0.30
CA SER A 28 7.52 -7.58 1.38
C SER A 28 7.45 -6.17 0.82
N TRP A 29 6.61 -5.32 1.42
CA TRP A 29 6.64 -3.89 1.14
C TRP A 29 6.58 -3.06 2.41
N SER A 30 7.09 -1.84 2.31
CA SER A 30 6.79 -0.78 3.25
C SER A 30 7.08 0.57 2.60
N VAL A 31 6.23 1.55 2.91
CA VAL A 31 6.43 2.94 2.48
C VAL A 31 6.94 3.75 3.67
N GLN A 32 8.08 4.42 3.51
CA GLN A 32 8.81 5.07 4.59
C GLN A 32 9.12 6.54 4.27
N SER A 33 9.21 7.38 5.30
CA SER A 33 9.74 8.74 5.19
C SER A 33 11.27 8.78 5.30
N LEU A 34 11.99 9.25 4.27
CA LEU A 34 13.40 9.63 4.41
C LEU A 34 13.49 11.14 4.70
N GLN A 35 13.97 11.50 5.90
CA GLN A 35 14.30 12.90 6.23
C GLN A 35 15.80 13.15 6.02
N ASN A 36 16.15 14.39 5.62
CA ASN A 36 17.49 14.82 5.18
C ASN A 36 18.68 14.56 6.14
N ASN A 37 18.45 14.04 7.35
CA ASN A 37 19.50 13.79 8.35
C ASN A 37 19.74 12.30 8.68
N GLU A 38 19.07 11.34 8.03
CA GLU A 38 19.30 9.92 8.31
C GLU A 38 20.54 9.40 7.56
N THR A 39 21.69 9.36 8.26
CA THR A 39 22.86 8.59 7.79
C THR A 39 22.62 7.08 7.99
N PRO A 40 23.23 6.19 7.18
CA PRO A 40 23.04 4.73 7.26
C PRO A 40 23.34 4.09 8.65
N ARG A 41 23.93 4.84 9.58
CA ARG A 41 24.27 4.38 10.93
C ARG A 41 23.06 4.28 11.87
N ASN A 42 21.99 5.05 11.64
CA ASN A 42 20.82 5.10 12.51
C ASN A 42 19.72 4.06 12.17
N MET A 43 19.89 3.27 11.12
CA MET A 43 19.00 2.16 10.80
C MET A 43 19.29 0.94 11.68
N SER A 44 18.25 0.27 12.20
CA SER A 44 18.42 -0.99 12.92
C SER A 44 19.13 -2.02 12.02
N PRO A 45 19.95 -2.94 12.58
CA PRO A 45 20.66 -3.96 11.80
C PRO A 45 19.71 -4.82 10.94
N PHE A 46 18.48 -5.03 11.41
CA PHE A 46 17.44 -5.75 10.69
C PHE A 46 16.89 -4.98 9.48
N ALA A 47 16.67 -3.65 9.61
CA ALA A 47 16.26 -2.80 8.48
C ALA A 47 17.34 -2.71 7.39
N ARG A 48 18.62 -2.73 7.78
CA ARG A 48 19.75 -2.83 6.85
C ARG A 48 19.74 -4.15 6.08
N HIS A 49 19.44 -5.27 6.73
CA HIS A 49 19.33 -6.59 6.07
C HIS A 49 18.16 -6.69 5.09
N VAL A 50 17.03 -6.04 5.39
CA VAL A 50 15.84 -6.00 4.50
C VAL A 50 16.07 -5.11 3.27
N CYS A 51 16.94 -4.08 3.37
CA CYS A 51 17.31 -3.21 2.25
C CYS A 51 18.50 -3.74 1.42
N ALA A 52 19.42 -4.49 2.03
CA ALA A 52 20.65 -4.96 1.38
C ALA A 52 20.48 -6.22 0.50
N SER A 53 19.29 -6.86 0.46
CA SER A 53 19.06 -8.06 -0.34
C SER A 53 18.83 -7.80 -1.84
N ALA A 54 19.08 -6.58 -2.31
CA ALA A 54 19.01 -6.21 -3.72
C ALA A 54 20.35 -6.40 -4.48
N GLN A 55 21.12 -7.46 -4.20
CA GLN A 55 22.10 -8.04 -5.14
C GLN A 55 22.26 -9.54 -4.86
N PRO A 56 22.44 -10.38 -5.89
CA PRO A 56 22.65 -11.80 -5.69
C PRO A 56 24.06 -12.02 -5.12
N TRP A 57 24.15 -12.88 -4.11
CA TRP A 57 25.36 -13.36 -3.42
C TRP A 57 25.97 -12.42 -2.35
N LEU A 58 25.75 -12.74 -1.06
CA LEU A 58 26.82 -12.97 -0.07
C LEU A 58 26.25 -13.48 1.27
N SER A 59 26.96 -14.45 1.86
CA SER A 59 26.68 -15.04 3.18
C SER A 59 27.35 -14.23 4.30
N VAL A 60 26.73 -14.20 5.48
CA VAL A 60 27.40 -13.85 6.74
C VAL A 60 27.07 -14.91 7.79
N ARG A 61 28.14 -15.33 8.47
CA ARG A 61 28.25 -16.36 9.51
C ARG A 61 27.63 -15.87 10.82
N THR A 62 26.72 -16.63 11.42
CA THR A 62 26.42 -16.52 12.87
C THR A 62 26.19 -17.89 13.49
N GLU A 63 26.79 -18.05 14.67
CA GLU A 63 26.91 -19.28 15.45
C GLU A 63 25.58 -19.86 15.96
N LYS A 64 25.65 -21.19 16.17
CA LYS A 64 24.80 -22.07 16.99
C LYS A 64 23.79 -21.38 17.93
N LYS A 65 22.51 -21.36 17.55
CA LYS A 65 21.44 -22.27 18.05
C LYS A 65 20.04 -21.70 17.78
N ARG A 66 19.22 -22.54 17.12
CA ARG A 66 17.75 -22.66 17.09
C ARG A 66 16.93 -21.63 16.28
N ASN A 67 16.38 -22.17 15.19
CA ASN A 67 15.23 -21.74 14.37
C ASN A 67 15.36 -20.42 13.59
N LEU A 68 16.11 -20.47 12.48
CA LEU A 68 16.06 -19.46 11.42
C LEU A 68 15.23 -19.99 10.25
N SER A 69 13.96 -19.60 10.20
CA SER A 69 13.16 -19.58 8.98
C SER A 69 13.76 -18.53 8.06
N TRP A 70 13.95 -18.85 6.77
CA TRP A 70 14.40 -17.83 5.83
C TRP A 70 13.30 -17.47 4.85
N VAL A 71 13.26 -16.19 4.52
CA VAL A 71 12.35 -15.56 3.58
C VAL A 71 13.15 -15.22 2.34
N SER A 72 12.89 -15.88 1.21
CA SER A 72 13.27 -15.32 -0.09
C SER A 72 12.10 -14.47 -0.56
N GLY A 73 12.30 -13.17 -0.61
CA GLY A 73 11.27 -12.24 -1.05
C GLY A 73 11.85 -11.02 -1.72
N THR A 74 11.12 -10.46 -2.67
CA THR A 74 11.41 -9.15 -3.23
C THR A 74 10.89 -8.12 -2.22
N THR A 75 11.79 -7.38 -1.58
CA THR A 75 11.42 -6.24 -0.74
C THR A 75 11.27 -5.00 -1.63
N MET A 76 10.07 -4.45 -1.71
CA MET A 76 9.84 -3.12 -2.29
C MET A 76 9.82 -2.07 -1.18
N THR A 77 10.87 -1.23 -1.14
CA THR A 77 10.89 -0.05 -0.28
C THR A 77 10.54 1.20 -1.10
N TRP A 78 9.52 1.93 -0.63
CA TRP A 78 9.15 3.22 -1.19
C TRP A 78 9.55 4.32 -0.23
N ALA A 79 10.39 5.26 -0.68
CA ALA A 79 10.79 6.39 0.15
C ALA A 79 9.95 7.64 -0.17
N ARG A 80 9.62 8.38 0.89
CA ARG A 80 8.98 9.71 0.82
C ARG A 80 9.96 10.71 0.23
N THR A 81 9.47 11.50 -0.70
CA THR A 81 10.05 12.78 -1.09
C THR A 81 9.26 13.89 -0.39
N THR A 82 9.68 14.31 0.80
CA THR A 82 9.00 15.39 1.56
C THR A 82 8.99 16.73 0.81
N VAL A 83 7.98 17.54 1.14
CA VAL A 83 7.41 18.72 0.45
C VAL A 83 8.39 19.84 0.11
N GLY A 84 8.17 20.44 -1.07
CA GLY A 84 8.65 21.75 -1.51
C GLY A 84 7.98 22.10 -2.84
N GLN A 85 7.24 23.22 -2.90
CA GLN A 85 6.35 23.66 -3.98
C GLN A 85 7.04 24.05 -5.30
N ASN A 86 8.37 23.96 -5.40
CA ASN A 86 9.11 24.33 -6.60
C ASN A 86 9.44 23.11 -7.48
N THR A 87 9.05 23.18 -8.74
CA THR A 87 9.43 22.24 -9.83
C THR A 87 10.95 22.02 -9.89
N LEU A 88 11.75 23.04 -9.54
CA LEU A 88 13.21 23.01 -9.45
C LEU A 88 13.76 21.96 -8.46
N THR A 89 12.99 21.58 -7.43
CA THR A 89 13.47 20.66 -6.37
C THR A 89 13.03 19.20 -6.56
N ARG A 90 12.14 18.91 -7.51
CA ARG A 90 11.56 17.56 -7.68
C ARG A 90 12.53 16.60 -8.39
N THR A 91 13.20 17.08 -9.45
CA THR A 91 14.14 16.28 -10.25
C THR A 91 15.37 15.78 -9.47
N PRO A 92 16.04 16.61 -8.63
CA PRO A 92 17.15 16.14 -7.80
C PRO A 92 16.72 15.03 -6.82
N ARG A 93 15.53 15.15 -6.22
CA ARG A 93 14.99 14.17 -5.24
C ARG A 93 14.71 12.80 -5.87
N SER A 94 14.12 12.76 -7.07
CA SER A 94 13.93 11.52 -7.81
C SER A 94 15.27 10.82 -8.10
N SER A 95 16.32 11.59 -8.43
CA SER A 95 17.66 11.03 -8.64
C SER A 95 18.23 10.39 -7.37
N PHE A 96 18.11 11.05 -6.21
CA PHE A 96 18.54 10.49 -4.93
C PHE A 96 17.80 9.21 -4.57
N PHE A 97 16.48 9.17 -4.78
CA PHE A 97 15.70 7.96 -4.51
C PHE A 97 16.12 6.80 -5.41
N LEU A 98 16.32 7.06 -6.70
CA LEU A 98 16.82 6.05 -7.65
C LEU A 98 18.25 5.60 -7.31
N ASP A 99 19.09 6.49 -6.77
CA ASP A 99 20.42 6.15 -6.26
C ASP A 99 20.34 5.26 -5.02
N PHE A 100 19.45 5.57 -4.08
CA PHE A 100 19.18 4.73 -2.91
C PHE A 100 18.72 3.32 -3.28
N LEU A 101 17.84 3.20 -4.29
CA LEU A 101 17.38 1.91 -4.82
C LEU A 101 18.44 1.18 -5.67
N GLY A 102 19.62 1.78 -5.90
CA GLY A 102 20.66 1.17 -6.73
C GLY A 102 20.30 1.07 -8.21
N VAL A 103 19.34 1.87 -8.70
CA VAL A 103 18.91 1.82 -10.11
C VAL A 103 20.05 2.26 -11.02
N ALA A 104 20.36 1.50 -12.06
CA ALA A 104 21.45 1.80 -12.98
C ALA A 104 21.38 3.24 -13.54
N LYS A 105 22.54 3.90 -13.69
CA LYS A 105 22.61 5.30 -14.15
C LYS A 105 22.08 5.51 -15.58
N ASN A 106 22.11 4.48 -16.41
CA ASN A 106 21.56 4.48 -17.77
C ASN A 106 20.07 4.08 -17.85
N SER A 107 19.42 3.77 -16.72
CA SER A 107 18.02 3.35 -16.70
C SER A 107 17.10 4.42 -17.30
N PRO A 108 16.12 4.07 -18.15
CA PRO A 108 15.14 5.02 -18.68
C PRO A 108 14.34 5.72 -17.57
N ARG A 109 14.23 5.11 -16.39
CA ARG A 109 13.59 5.69 -15.19
C ARG A 109 14.21 7.01 -14.75
N ARG A 110 15.48 7.25 -15.08
CA ARG A 110 16.19 8.49 -14.76
C ARG A 110 15.90 9.63 -15.73
N LYS A 111 15.30 9.33 -16.89
CA LYS A 111 14.95 10.31 -17.93
C LYS A 111 13.50 10.79 -17.83
N GLN A 112 12.61 9.96 -17.29
CA GLN A 112 11.20 10.32 -17.09
C GLN A 112 11.02 11.25 -15.88
N LYS A 113 9.94 12.04 -15.92
CA LYS A 113 9.51 12.89 -14.80
C LYS A 113 8.69 12.05 -13.83
N GLY A 114 9.12 11.96 -12.57
CA GLY A 114 8.48 11.11 -11.54
C GLY A 114 9.02 9.68 -11.50
N VAL A 115 8.79 8.98 -10.39
CA VAL A 115 9.30 7.63 -10.12
C VAL A 115 8.14 6.64 -10.06
N TYR A 116 7.59 6.34 -11.24
CA TYR A 116 6.57 5.32 -11.43
C TYR A 116 7.08 4.24 -12.38
N VAL A 117 6.61 3.01 -12.20
CA VAL A 117 7.15 1.86 -12.93
C VAL A 117 6.11 0.76 -13.10
N PHE A 118 6.29 -0.03 -14.15
CA PHE A 118 5.61 -1.30 -14.33
C PHE A 118 6.65 -2.42 -14.22
N GLU A 119 6.39 -3.41 -13.37
CA GLU A 119 7.26 -4.57 -13.17
C GLU A 119 6.44 -5.85 -13.20
N THR A 120 7.03 -6.94 -13.66
CA THR A 120 6.37 -8.24 -13.73
C THR A 120 7.21 -9.30 -13.06
N ILE A 121 6.57 -10.25 -12.38
CA ILE A 121 7.24 -11.44 -11.87
C ILE A 121 6.80 -12.65 -12.70
N PRO A 122 7.71 -13.27 -13.46
CA PRO A 122 7.39 -14.47 -14.24
C PRO A 122 7.26 -15.69 -13.31
N PHE A 123 6.49 -16.70 -13.75
CA PHE A 123 6.36 -17.96 -13.00
C PHE A 123 7.69 -18.68 -12.77
N ARG A 124 8.67 -18.51 -13.68
CA ARG A 124 10.03 -19.05 -13.49
C ARG A 124 10.73 -18.53 -12.24
N ALA A 125 10.42 -17.31 -11.79
CA ALA A 125 10.97 -16.77 -10.54
C ALA A 125 10.39 -17.50 -9.30
N LEU A 126 9.20 -18.12 -9.45
CA LEU A 126 8.56 -18.95 -8.43
C LEU A 126 9.08 -20.40 -8.43
N ASP A 127 9.78 -20.79 -9.49
CA ASP A 127 10.16 -22.17 -9.84
C ASP A 127 11.50 -22.60 -9.23
N SER A 128 12.24 -21.69 -8.59
CA SER A 128 13.61 -21.93 -8.09
C SER A 128 13.77 -23.10 -7.10
N ASN A 129 12.68 -23.74 -6.64
CA ASN A 129 12.68 -24.94 -5.79
C ASN A 129 11.54 -25.93 -6.12
N ALA A 130 10.94 -25.94 -7.32
CA ALA A 130 9.80 -26.83 -7.61
C ALA A 130 10.16 -28.32 -7.77
N SER A 131 11.43 -28.71 -7.65
CA SER A 131 11.86 -30.07 -8.01
C SER A 131 11.54 -31.19 -7.00
N VAL A 132 10.70 -30.97 -5.97
CA VAL A 132 10.43 -32.02 -4.95
C VAL A 132 8.97 -32.44 -4.85
N ASN A 133 7.99 -31.64 -5.30
CA ASN A 133 6.57 -32.01 -5.21
C ASN A 133 5.88 -31.97 -6.59
N PRO A 134 5.49 -33.14 -7.16
CA PRO A 134 4.79 -33.22 -8.45
C PRO A 134 3.52 -32.39 -8.54
N ALA A 135 2.76 -32.30 -7.44
CA ALA A 135 1.52 -31.55 -7.41
C ALA A 135 1.76 -30.02 -7.54
N LYS A 136 2.82 -29.53 -6.90
CA LYS A 136 3.24 -28.12 -7.01
C LYS A 136 3.72 -27.78 -8.42
N SER A 137 4.49 -28.67 -9.05
CA SER A 137 4.95 -28.47 -10.43
C SER A 137 3.80 -28.48 -11.43
N ALA A 138 2.81 -29.36 -11.24
CA ALA A 138 1.59 -29.36 -12.04
C ALA A 138 0.78 -28.06 -11.87
N ALA A 139 0.63 -27.58 -10.64
CA ALA A 139 -0.05 -26.32 -10.35
C ALA A 139 0.63 -25.10 -11.00
N ILE A 140 1.96 -25.01 -10.92
CA ILE A 140 2.73 -23.92 -11.56
C ILE A 140 2.61 -24.01 -13.09
N LYS A 141 2.69 -25.22 -13.65
CA LYS A 141 2.53 -25.43 -15.10
C LYS A 141 1.15 -24.97 -15.58
N GLU A 142 0.10 -25.25 -14.81
CA GLU A 142 -1.25 -24.80 -15.15
C GLU A 142 -1.41 -23.29 -14.99
N LEU A 143 -0.91 -22.70 -13.91
CA LEU A 143 -0.91 -21.24 -13.78
C LEU A 143 -0.18 -20.56 -14.96
N HIS A 144 0.92 -21.15 -15.42
CA HIS A 144 1.64 -20.68 -16.59
C HIS A 144 0.91 -20.98 -17.91
N SER A 145 -0.02 -21.93 -17.97
CA SER A 145 -0.89 -22.14 -19.14
C SER A 145 -1.94 -21.04 -19.25
N LEU A 146 -2.39 -20.50 -18.11
CA LEU A 146 -3.42 -19.46 -18.03
C LEU A 146 -2.86 -18.04 -18.08
N TYR A 147 -1.64 -17.83 -17.56
CA TYR A 147 -1.06 -16.51 -17.34
C TYR A 147 0.36 -16.36 -17.89
N ASP A 148 0.69 -15.18 -18.42
CA ASP A 148 2.07 -14.83 -18.78
C ASP A 148 2.93 -14.57 -17.52
N HIS A 149 2.37 -13.84 -16.56
CA HIS A 149 3.06 -13.43 -15.33
C HIS A 149 2.28 -13.84 -14.08
N ALA A 150 3.00 -14.18 -13.02
CA ALA A 150 2.40 -14.50 -11.73
C ALA A 150 1.80 -13.25 -11.10
N VAL A 151 2.54 -12.14 -11.12
CA VAL A 151 2.01 -10.85 -10.68
C VAL A 151 2.62 -9.73 -11.49
N CYS A 152 1.84 -8.68 -11.65
CA CYS A 152 2.26 -7.41 -12.23
C CYS A 152 2.12 -6.30 -11.19
N PHE A 153 3.11 -5.43 -11.13
CA PHE A 153 3.13 -4.27 -10.27
C PHE A 153 2.94 -3.01 -11.09
N LEU A 154 1.90 -2.24 -10.76
CA LEU A 154 1.67 -0.88 -11.25
C LEU A 154 2.02 0.09 -10.12
N LEU A 155 3.23 0.62 -10.19
CA LEU A 155 3.80 1.43 -9.12
C LEU A 155 3.64 2.91 -9.45
N LEU A 156 2.74 3.59 -8.72
CA LEU A 156 2.36 5.00 -8.94
C LEU A 156 3.20 5.96 -8.10
N ASP A 157 3.47 7.13 -8.67
CA ASP A 157 4.07 8.29 -7.99
C ASP A 157 2.99 9.34 -7.71
N ALA A 158 2.31 9.20 -6.57
CA ALA A 158 1.26 10.11 -6.12
C ALA A 158 1.79 11.46 -5.57
N ARG A 159 3.02 11.87 -5.90
CA ARG A 159 3.68 13.05 -5.32
C ARG A 159 4.29 13.97 -6.36
N TYR A 160 4.92 13.44 -7.41
CA TYR A 160 5.69 14.25 -8.35
C TYR A 160 4.84 15.27 -9.12
N PHE A 161 3.68 14.85 -9.63
CA PHE A 161 2.78 15.73 -10.39
C PHE A 161 1.63 16.28 -9.58
N ARG A 162 1.46 15.80 -8.35
CA ARG A 162 0.31 16.12 -7.51
C ARG A 162 0.12 17.63 -7.31
N GLU A 163 -1.10 18.06 -7.54
CA GLU A 163 -1.58 19.42 -7.29
C GLU A 163 -2.00 19.62 -5.82
N PRO A 164 -2.17 20.86 -5.34
CA PRO A 164 -2.54 21.11 -3.95
C PRO A 164 -3.88 20.48 -3.56
N SER A 165 -3.90 19.74 -2.43
CA SER A 165 -5.13 19.23 -1.82
C SER A 165 -5.82 20.33 -1.01
N ASN A 166 -6.56 21.21 -1.68
CA ASN A 166 -7.26 22.34 -1.08
C ASN A 166 -8.77 22.07 -0.88
N ALA A 167 -9.51 23.05 -0.37
CA ALA A 167 -10.94 22.89 -0.10
C ALA A 167 -11.80 22.60 -1.35
N THR A 168 -11.32 22.97 -2.55
CA THR A 168 -12.05 22.73 -3.82
C THR A 168 -12.02 21.27 -4.26
N ARG A 169 -10.99 20.51 -3.83
CA ARG A 169 -10.78 19.10 -4.20
C ARG A 169 -10.75 18.85 -5.71
N SER A 170 -10.41 19.88 -6.48
CA SER A 170 -10.34 19.83 -7.94
C SER A 170 -8.97 19.43 -8.48
N GLY A 171 -7.96 19.35 -7.61
CA GLY A 171 -6.60 19.03 -8.03
C GLY A 171 -6.45 17.61 -8.57
N ASP A 172 -5.38 17.40 -9.34
CA ASP A 172 -5.00 16.09 -9.85
C ASP A 172 -3.84 15.42 -9.09
N MET A 173 -3.87 14.09 -8.99
CA MET A 173 -2.89 13.30 -8.25
C MET A 173 -1.65 12.92 -9.09
N LEU A 174 -1.84 12.51 -10.36
CA LEU A 174 -0.82 11.83 -11.16
C LEU A 174 -0.24 12.68 -12.30
N GLY A 175 -0.93 13.73 -12.72
CA GLY A 175 -0.65 14.50 -13.92
C GLY A 175 -0.90 13.72 -15.21
N GLU A 176 -1.23 14.44 -16.28
CA GLU A 176 -1.60 13.81 -17.57
C GLU A 176 -0.51 12.87 -18.14
N VAL A 177 0.76 13.16 -17.89
CA VAL A 177 1.86 12.31 -18.37
C VAL A 177 1.80 10.91 -17.74
N GLN A 178 1.57 10.83 -16.43
CA GLN A 178 1.48 9.55 -15.73
C GLN A 178 0.11 8.88 -15.97
N TRP A 179 -0.97 9.66 -16.14
CA TRP A 179 -2.27 9.10 -16.52
C TRP A 179 -2.22 8.38 -17.86
N LYS A 180 -1.60 9.00 -18.88
CA LYS A 180 -1.40 8.37 -20.19
C LYS A 180 -0.54 7.11 -20.07
N TRP A 181 0.55 7.18 -19.30
CA TRP A 181 1.38 6.01 -19.03
C TRP A 181 0.59 4.87 -18.37
N LEU A 182 -0.22 5.17 -17.35
CA LEU A 182 -1.03 4.18 -16.64
C LEU A 182 -2.04 3.54 -17.58
N GLU A 183 -2.76 4.35 -18.36
CA GLU A 183 -3.71 3.86 -19.36
C GLU A 183 -3.03 2.95 -20.40
N GLU A 184 -1.85 3.30 -20.89
CA GLU A 184 -1.07 2.44 -21.78
C GLU A 184 -0.67 1.12 -21.13
N ARG A 185 -0.20 1.14 -19.88
CA ARG A 185 0.16 -0.10 -19.16
C ARG A 185 -1.06 -0.98 -18.93
N LEU A 186 -2.19 -0.38 -18.57
CA LEU A 186 -3.45 -1.12 -18.41
C LEU A 186 -3.85 -1.79 -19.72
N ARG A 187 -3.93 -1.02 -20.80
CA ARG A 187 -4.33 -1.53 -22.13
C ARG A 187 -3.39 -2.61 -22.67
N ASN A 188 -2.09 -2.40 -22.55
CA ASN A 188 -1.10 -3.20 -23.28
C ASN A 188 -0.54 -4.36 -22.45
N ASP A 189 -0.43 -4.19 -21.13
CA ASP A 189 0.38 -5.08 -20.29
C ASP A 189 -0.39 -5.73 -19.12
N VAL A 190 -1.61 -5.29 -18.81
CA VAL A 190 -2.37 -5.79 -17.65
C VAL A 190 -3.75 -6.35 -18.04
N ALA A 191 -4.46 -5.66 -18.91
CA ALA A 191 -5.82 -6.02 -19.28
C ALA A 191 -5.86 -7.10 -20.37
N GLY A 192 -6.85 -7.98 -20.23
CA GLY A 192 -7.20 -8.98 -21.22
C GLY A 192 -6.12 -10.00 -21.51
N GLN A 193 -6.30 -10.69 -22.64
CA GLN A 193 -5.37 -11.70 -23.12
C GLN A 193 -4.25 -11.07 -23.95
N ASN A 194 -3.05 -11.61 -23.79
CA ASN A 194 -1.94 -11.34 -24.67
C ASN A 194 -2.24 -11.91 -26.07
N PRO A 195 -2.23 -11.07 -27.12
CA PRO A 195 -2.56 -11.52 -28.47
C PRO A 195 -1.57 -12.54 -29.04
N VAL A 196 -0.36 -12.62 -28.48
CA VAL A 196 0.68 -13.57 -28.92
C VAL A 196 0.54 -14.92 -28.23
N SER A 197 0.36 -14.94 -26.91
CA SER A 197 0.29 -16.20 -26.15
C SER A 197 -1.13 -16.75 -25.99
N GLY A 198 -2.16 -15.92 -26.19
CA GLY A 198 -3.56 -16.24 -25.87
C GLY A 198 -3.84 -16.37 -24.37
N ARG A 199 -2.85 -16.07 -23.53
CA ARG A 199 -2.93 -16.15 -22.06
C ARG A 199 -3.26 -14.80 -21.48
N GLU A 200 -3.75 -14.80 -20.26
CA GLU A 200 -3.98 -13.58 -19.51
C GLU A 200 -2.65 -12.97 -19.05
N ARG A 201 -2.59 -11.63 -18.97
CA ARG A 201 -1.31 -10.97 -18.66
C ARG A 201 -0.77 -11.37 -17.29
N CYS A 202 -1.60 -11.24 -16.26
CA CYS A 202 -1.17 -11.32 -14.87
C CYS A 202 -2.18 -12.10 -14.03
N ALA A 203 -1.71 -13.06 -13.21
CA ALA A 203 -2.58 -13.74 -12.25
C ALA A 203 -3.03 -12.80 -11.13
N LEU A 204 -2.16 -11.89 -10.68
CA LEU A 204 -2.50 -10.81 -9.75
C LEU A 204 -1.92 -9.50 -10.26
N THR A 205 -2.64 -8.40 -10.07
CA THR A 205 -2.14 -7.05 -10.31
C THR A 205 -2.11 -6.29 -8.99
N ILE A 206 -0.95 -5.76 -8.63
CA ILE A 206 -0.76 -4.95 -7.44
C ILE A 206 -0.54 -3.50 -7.87
N VAL A 207 -1.48 -2.62 -7.52
CA VAL A 207 -1.32 -1.17 -7.72
C VAL A 207 -0.74 -0.58 -6.44
N GLY A 208 0.50 -0.11 -6.52
CA GLY A 208 1.20 0.55 -5.42
C GLY A 208 0.99 2.05 -5.45
N SER A 209 0.58 2.64 -4.33
CA SER A 209 0.45 4.08 -4.14
C SER A 209 1.20 4.53 -2.89
N GLY A 210 1.92 5.66 -2.97
CA GLY A 210 2.61 6.22 -1.80
C GLY A 210 1.68 6.66 -0.66
N VAL A 211 0.39 6.89 -0.94
CA VAL A 211 -0.65 7.30 0.02
C VAL A 211 -1.89 6.41 -0.10
N GLN A 212 -2.75 6.40 0.91
CA GLN A 212 -3.92 5.51 0.93
C GLN A 212 -4.96 5.85 -0.16
N VAL A 213 -5.57 4.82 -0.76
CA VAL A 213 -6.47 4.92 -1.92
C VAL A 213 -7.95 4.96 -1.49
N ILE A 214 -8.40 3.95 -0.73
CA ILE A 214 -9.80 3.82 -0.28
C ILE A 214 -10.00 4.25 1.18
N MET A 215 -8.94 4.27 1.98
CA MET A 215 -8.97 4.75 3.36
C MET A 215 -8.85 6.28 3.39
N ASP A 216 -9.98 6.96 3.62
CA ASP A 216 -10.10 8.43 3.54
C ASP A 216 -10.77 9.06 4.76
N GLU A 217 -10.93 8.30 5.84
CA GLU A 217 -11.49 8.76 7.11
C GLU A 217 -10.51 9.59 7.94
N LYS A 218 -9.20 9.41 7.72
CA LYS A 218 -8.13 10.05 8.52
C LYS A 218 -7.78 11.43 7.97
N VAL A 219 -7.32 12.32 8.86
CA VAL A 219 -6.78 13.63 8.49
C VAL A 219 -5.31 13.48 8.03
N SER A 220 -5.12 12.69 6.98
CA SER A 220 -3.83 12.42 6.34
C SER A 220 -3.95 12.66 4.84
N GLU A 221 -2.81 12.68 4.16
CA GLU A 221 -2.81 12.71 2.69
C GLU A 221 -3.30 11.36 2.16
N SER A 222 -4.34 11.39 1.31
CA SER A 222 -4.96 10.22 0.69
C SER A 222 -5.61 10.61 -0.63
N TRP A 223 -5.98 9.62 -1.43
CA TRP A 223 -6.75 9.83 -2.66
C TRP A 223 -8.16 10.39 -2.39
N GLY A 224 -8.68 10.29 -1.16
CA GLY A 224 -9.97 10.89 -0.79
C GLY A 224 -9.97 12.42 -0.80
N ALA A 225 -8.80 13.07 -0.81
CA ALA A 225 -8.66 14.51 -1.03
C ALA A 225 -8.72 14.88 -2.52
N PHE A 226 -8.59 13.91 -3.43
CA PHE A 226 -8.56 14.05 -4.89
C PHE A 226 -9.63 13.14 -5.54
N PRO A 227 -10.92 13.39 -5.25
CA PRO A 227 -12.00 12.48 -5.63
C PRO A 227 -12.09 12.24 -7.14
N LEU A 228 -11.82 13.25 -7.96
CA LEU A 228 -11.82 13.11 -9.43
C LEU A 228 -10.69 12.19 -9.91
N SER A 229 -9.48 12.33 -9.38
CA SER A 229 -8.35 11.43 -9.69
C SER A 229 -8.64 10.01 -9.21
N ARG A 230 -9.21 9.85 -8.01
CA ARG A 230 -9.57 8.53 -7.47
C ARG A 230 -10.61 7.84 -8.34
N ASN A 231 -11.62 8.58 -8.80
CA ASN A 231 -12.57 8.06 -9.75
C ASN A 231 -11.87 7.69 -11.05
N ARG A 232 -11.10 8.59 -11.66
CA ARG A 232 -10.36 8.31 -12.90
C ARG A 232 -9.53 7.02 -12.82
N LEU A 233 -8.90 6.75 -11.68
CA LEU A 233 -8.19 5.48 -11.44
C LEU A 233 -9.13 4.26 -11.56
N PHE A 234 -10.24 4.25 -10.82
CA PHE A 234 -11.21 3.15 -10.90
C PHE A 234 -11.90 3.07 -12.26
N LEU A 235 -12.20 4.20 -12.88
CA LEU A 235 -12.72 4.31 -14.25
C LEU A 235 -11.82 3.62 -15.26
N LEU A 236 -10.51 3.89 -15.20
CA LEU A 236 -9.55 3.25 -16.11
C LEU A 236 -9.48 1.74 -15.86
N LEU A 237 -9.39 1.30 -14.60
CA LEU A 237 -9.38 -0.12 -14.26
C LEU A 237 -10.65 -0.84 -14.78
N ARG A 238 -11.82 -0.22 -14.58
CA ARG A 238 -13.12 -0.73 -15.05
C ARG A 238 -13.22 -0.76 -16.57
N ARG A 239 -12.84 0.34 -17.24
CA ARG A 239 -12.87 0.49 -18.71
C ARG A 239 -12.05 -0.61 -19.39
N TYR A 240 -10.85 -0.86 -18.87
CA TYR A 240 -9.98 -1.90 -19.40
C TYR A 240 -10.27 -3.29 -18.82
N LYS A 241 -11.35 -3.46 -18.04
CA LYS A 241 -11.71 -4.74 -17.39
C LYS A 241 -10.51 -5.39 -16.68
N SER A 242 -9.72 -4.56 -16.01
CA SER A 242 -8.55 -5.00 -15.26
C SER A 242 -9.00 -5.67 -13.97
N GLU A 243 -9.01 -7.00 -13.96
CA GLU A 243 -9.40 -7.81 -12.81
C GLU A 243 -8.19 -8.24 -11.97
N ARG A 244 -8.48 -8.82 -10.80
CA ARG A 244 -7.49 -9.30 -9.83
C ARG A 244 -6.55 -8.19 -9.41
N VAL A 245 -7.11 -7.00 -9.21
CA VAL A 245 -6.38 -5.81 -8.77
C VAL A 245 -6.55 -5.62 -7.28
N ILE A 246 -5.43 -5.56 -6.56
CA ILE A 246 -5.38 -5.11 -5.16
C ILE A 246 -4.49 -3.88 -5.03
N PHE A 247 -4.71 -3.10 -3.98
CA PHE A 247 -3.92 -1.91 -3.70
C PHE A 247 -2.95 -2.15 -2.55
N ILE A 248 -1.73 -1.60 -2.66
CA ILE A 248 -0.81 -1.46 -1.53
C ILE A 248 -0.46 0.02 -1.31
N SER A 249 -0.34 0.43 -0.05
CA SER A 249 -0.08 1.82 0.29
C SER A 249 0.74 2.03 1.57
N GLY A 250 0.94 3.30 1.95
CA GLY A 250 1.55 3.70 3.21
C GLY A 250 1.39 5.18 3.55
N ASP A 251 2.47 5.84 4.00
CA ASP A 251 2.56 7.25 4.48
C ASP A 251 1.87 7.57 5.82
N VAL A 252 0.98 6.71 6.31
CA VAL A 252 0.19 6.93 7.54
C VAL A 252 0.84 6.39 8.82
N HIS A 253 2.07 5.87 8.75
CA HIS A 253 2.89 5.46 9.92
C HIS A 253 2.24 4.37 10.79
N LEU A 254 1.46 3.51 10.15
CA LEU A 254 0.78 2.35 10.71
C LEU A 254 0.63 1.26 9.64
N GLY A 255 0.19 0.08 10.06
CA GLY A 255 -0.25 -1.01 9.20
C GLY A 255 -1.78 -1.13 9.25
N GLU A 256 -2.43 -1.28 8.12
CA GLU A 256 -3.89 -1.33 8.02
C GLU A 256 -4.31 -2.21 6.85
N ILE A 257 -5.41 -2.95 7.02
CA ILE A 257 -6.08 -3.67 5.94
C ILE A 257 -7.46 -3.06 5.80
N GLY A 258 -7.73 -2.48 4.64
CA GLY A 258 -9.01 -1.92 4.24
C GLY A 258 -9.65 -2.78 3.15
N MET A 259 -10.95 -3.04 3.25
CA MET A 259 -11.71 -3.73 2.23
C MET A 259 -13.07 -3.06 2.08
N ASP A 260 -13.45 -2.75 0.86
CA ASP A 260 -14.77 -2.22 0.53
C ASP A 260 -15.56 -3.27 -0.26
N THR A 261 -16.62 -3.79 0.36
CA THR A 261 -17.58 -4.75 -0.21
C THR A 261 -18.95 -4.12 -0.46
N THR A 262 -19.05 -2.80 -0.41
CA THR A 262 -20.32 -2.08 -0.62
C THR A 262 -20.73 -2.08 -2.10
N GLN A 263 -21.98 -1.72 -2.37
CA GLN A 263 -22.48 -1.56 -3.73
C GLN A 263 -21.63 -0.59 -4.55
N ASP A 264 -21.12 0.48 -3.92
CA ASP A 264 -20.28 1.47 -4.60
C ASP A 264 -18.95 0.87 -5.10
N ALA A 265 -18.36 -0.07 -4.34
CA ALA A 265 -17.18 -0.81 -4.77
C ALA A 265 -17.49 -1.72 -5.96
N MET A 266 -18.65 -2.39 -5.93
CA MET A 266 -19.11 -3.24 -7.03
C MET A 266 -19.41 -2.43 -8.29
N GLU A 267 -19.92 -1.21 -8.17
CA GLU A 267 -20.13 -0.31 -9.30
C GLU A 267 -18.81 0.25 -9.85
N ALA A 268 -17.86 0.56 -8.96
CA ALA A 268 -16.56 1.10 -9.34
C ALA A 268 -15.69 0.08 -10.10
N LEU A 269 -15.54 -1.16 -9.60
CA LEU A 269 -14.65 -2.16 -10.21
C LEU A 269 -15.37 -3.43 -10.71
N GLY A 270 -16.57 -3.74 -10.22
CA GLY A 270 -17.27 -5.02 -10.45
C GLY A 270 -17.01 -6.08 -9.38
N TYR A 271 -16.19 -5.76 -8.38
CA TYR A 271 -15.77 -6.67 -7.31
C TYR A 271 -15.26 -5.86 -6.10
N PRO A 272 -15.10 -6.48 -4.92
CA PRO A 272 -14.63 -5.78 -3.72
C PRO A 272 -13.23 -5.17 -3.86
N ILE A 273 -13.02 -3.98 -3.30
CA ILE A 273 -11.72 -3.29 -3.34
C ILE A 273 -10.92 -3.61 -2.09
N LEU A 274 -9.75 -4.25 -2.25
CA LEU A 274 -8.82 -4.53 -1.16
C LEU A 274 -7.63 -3.58 -1.21
N GLU A 275 -7.33 -2.95 -0.08
CA GLU A 275 -6.13 -2.14 0.14
C GLU A 275 -5.36 -2.63 1.37
N ALA A 276 -4.05 -2.81 1.20
CA ALA A 276 -3.13 -3.12 2.28
C ALA A 276 -2.12 -2.00 2.50
N THR A 277 -2.15 -1.38 3.67
CA THR A 277 -1.26 -0.29 4.03
C THR A 277 -0.17 -0.79 4.97
N SER A 278 1.09 -0.49 4.66
CA SER A 278 2.22 -0.72 5.58
C SER A 278 3.19 0.45 5.54
N SER A 279 3.36 1.11 6.70
CA SER A 279 4.09 2.38 6.78
C SER A 279 5.01 2.52 8.00
N GLY A 280 5.55 1.43 8.56
CA GLY A 280 6.21 1.45 9.88
C GLY A 280 7.65 0.93 9.97
N LEU A 281 8.49 1.01 8.92
CA LEU A 281 9.84 0.41 8.99
C LEU A 281 10.77 1.13 9.99
N THR A 282 10.81 2.47 9.98
CA THR A 282 11.69 3.26 10.87
C THR A 282 10.96 4.19 11.83
N HIS A 283 9.76 4.66 11.47
CA HIS A 283 8.93 5.53 12.30
C HIS A 283 7.53 4.93 12.44
N SER A 284 6.94 5.08 13.61
CA SER A 284 5.64 4.50 13.96
C SER A 284 4.83 5.53 14.75
N SER A 285 3.53 5.59 14.52
CA SER A 285 2.63 6.45 15.29
C SER A 285 2.57 6.08 16.79
N ALA A 286 3.16 4.93 17.17
CA ALA A 286 3.27 4.47 18.55
C ALA A 286 4.15 5.34 19.46
N THR A 287 4.99 6.24 18.91
CA THR A 287 5.85 7.12 19.73
C THR A 287 5.05 8.19 20.49
N PHE A 288 3.81 8.47 20.09
CA PHE A 288 2.92 9.39 20.80
C PHE A 288 2.05 8.64 21.80
N TRP A 289 2.30 8.84 23.10
CA TRP A 289 1.56 8.20 24.19
C TRP A 289 0.05 8.47 24.06
N GLY A 290 -0.76 7.41 24.07
CA GLY A 290 -2.22 7.46 23.91
C GLY A 290 -2.76 7.47 22.47
N LEU A 291 -1.93 7.83 21.47
CA LEU A 291 -2.34 7.90 20.06
C LEU A 291 -2.78 6.54 19.48
N PRO A 292 -2.15 5.38 19.81
CA PRO A 292 -2.60 4.09 19.31
C PRO A 292 -4.04 3.73 19.70
N THR A 293 -4.41 4.00 20.95
CA THR A 293 -5.77 3.75 21.45
C THR A 293 -6.76 4.75 20.85
N LEU A 294 -6.34 6.01 20.69
CA LEU A 294 -7.18 7.08 20.14
C LEU A 294 -7.43 6.94 18.63
N MET A 295 -6.51 6.38 17.84
CA MET A 295 -6.67 6.28 16.38
C MET A 295 -7.93 5.49 15.97
N ARG A 296 -8.23 4.39 16.66
CA ARG A 296 -9.45 3.61 16.39
C ARG A 296 -10.72 4.40 16.72
N THR A 297 -10.70 5.14 17.82
CA THR A 297 -11.85 5.89 18.32
C THR A 297 -12.09 7.18 17.52
N LEU A 298 -11.02 7.89 17.16
CA LEU A 298 -11.09 9.16 16.43
C LEU A 298 -11.41 8.96 14.95
N PHE A 299 -11.07 7.80 14.39
CA PHE A 299 -11.21 7.52 12.96
C PHE A 299 -11.88 6.16 12.71
N PRO A 300 -13.14 5.94 13.13
CA PRO A 300 -13.87 4.74 12.74
C PRO A 300 -14.03 4.69 11.21
N SER A 301 -13.97 3.50 10.64
CA SER A 301 -14.19 3.28 9.21
C SER A 301 -14.90 1.95 8.97
N PRO A 302 -15.99 1.92 8.18
CA PRO A 302 -16.68 0.68 7.82
C PRO A 302 -15.85 -0.20 6.88
N ARG A 303 -14.84 0.37 6.21
CA ARG A 303 -13.94 -0.36 5.30
C ARG A 303 -12.78 -1.03 6.05
N ARG A 304 -12.57 -0.72 7.34
CA ARG A 304 -11.40 -1.21 8.07
C ARG A 304 -11.61 -2.65 8.53
N VAL A 305 -10.80 -3.56 7.99
CA VAL A 305 -10.70 -4.94 8.46
C VAL A 305 -9.81 -5.02 9.70
N GLY A 306 -8.68 -4.31 9.70
CA GLY A 306 -7.73 -4.33 10.81
C GLY A 306 -6.72 -3.20 10.75
N ILE A 307 -6.18 -2.85 11.92
CA ILE A 307 -5.19 -1.77 12.09
C ILE A 307 -4.17 -2.18 13.16
N TYR A 308 -2.91 -1.85 12.90
CA TYR A 308 -1.75 -2.13 13.73
C TYR A 308 -0.82 -0.92 13.73
N ILE A 309 -0.55 -0.36 14.90
CA ILE A 309 -0.01 1.01 14.98
C ILE A 309 1.50 1.04 15.22
N GLU A 310 2.07 -0.11 15.55
CA GLU A 310 3.50 -0.29 15.76
C GLU A 310 4.28 -0.46 14.44
N ARG A 311 5.61 -0.45 14.56
CA ARG A 311 6.51 -0.69 13.44
C ARG A 311 6.19 -2.02 12.74
N ASN A 312 6.05 -1.96 11.41
CA ASN A 312 5.55 -3.08 10.62
C ASN A 312 6.08 -3.09 9.18
N PHE A 313 5.96 -4.25 8.54
CA PHE A 313 6.11 -4.43 7.09
C PHE A 313 4.96 -5.29 6.56
N GLY A 314 4.54 -5.02 5.33
CA GLY A 314 3.48 -5.78 4.66
C GLY A 314 4.06 -6.95 3.87
N VAL A 315 3.30 -8.03 3.72
CA VAL A 315 3.60 -9.13 2.81
C VAL A 315 2.36 -9.53 2.00
N VAL A 316 2.48 -9.59 0.67
CA VAL A 316 1.46 -10.20 -0.21
C VAL A 316 1.94 -11.60 -0.63
N ARG A 317 1.02 -12.57 -0.68
CA ARG A 317 1.30 -13.92 -1.16
C ARG A 317 0.17 -14.39 -2.07
N LEU A 318 0.56 -15.11 -3.11
CA LEU A 318 -0.33 -16.01 -3.82
C LEU A 318 -0.09 -17.43 -3.31
N THR A 319 -1.13 -18.07 -2.81
CA THR A 319 -1.07 -19.44 -2.29
C THR A 319 -2.13 -20.27 -2.98
N ALA A 320 -1.77 -21.44 -3.50
CA ALA A 320 -2.72 -22.39 -4.04
C ALA A 320 -2.59 -23.72 -3.30
N ASP A 321 -3.71 -24.41 -3.07
CA ASP A 321 -3.69 -25.81 -2.65
C ASP A 321 -3.50 -26.68 -3.90
N PRO A 322 -2.32 -27.30 -4.08
CA PRO A 322 -2.01 -28.03 -5.30
C PRO A 322 -2.90 -29.27 -5.50
N GLU A 323 -3.39 -29.90 -4.43
CA GLU A 323 -4.22 -31.09 -4.54
C GLU A 323 -5.65 -30.73 -4.95
N ALA A 324 -6.22 -29.72 -4.30
CA ALA A 324 -7.53 -29.18 -4.66
C ALA A 324 -7.53 -28.65 -6.10
N LEU A 325 -6.45 -27.98 -6.49
CA LEU A 325 -6.26 -27.45 -7.85
C LEU A 325 -6.24 -28.58 -8.90
N ILE A 326 -5.49 -29.66 -8.65
CA ILE A 326 -5.43 -30.81 -9.56
C ILE A 326 -6.76 -31.55 -9.63
N MET A 327 -7.46 -31.69 -8.51
CA MET A 327 -8.80 -32.30 -8.49
C MET A 327 -9.81 -31.50 -9.30
N ALA A 328 -9.76 -30.16 -9.22
CA ALA A 328 -10.60 -29.29 -10.05
C ALA A 328 -10.29 -29.47 -11.54
N LEU A 329 -9.00 -29.49 -11.92
CA LEU A 329 -8.57 -29.70 -13.31
C LEU A 329 -9.02 -31.05 -13.90
N LYS A 330 -9.04 -32.10 -13.09
CA LYS A 330 -9.46 -33.45 -13.53
C LYS A 330 -10.97 -33.57 -13.77
N ARG A 331 -11.79 -32.76 -13.10
CA ARG A 331 -13.25 -32.86 -13.18
C ARG A 331 -13.84 -32.22 -14.43
N ASP A 332 -13.33 -31.06 -14.84
CA ASP A 332 -14.10 -30.18 -15.73
C ASP A 332 -13.65 -30.17 -17.20
N GLY A 333 -12.64 -30.97 -17.59
CA GLY A 333 -11.99 -30.77 -18.89
C GLY A 333 -11.43 -29.34 -18.96
N LYS A 334 -11.25 -28.77 -20.17
CA LYS A 334 -10.61 -27.44 -20.38
C LYS A 334 -11.22 -26.38 -19.45
N ALA A 335 -10.57 -26.14 -18.31
CA ALA A 335 -11.19 -25.47 -17.16
C ALA A 335 -11.61 -24.05 -17.54
N GLN A 336 -12.86 -23.70 -17.26
CA GLN A 336 -13.27 -22.30 -17.25
C GLN A 336 -12.47 -21.61 -16.15
N ARG A 337 -11.54 -20.73 -16.54
CA ARG A 337 -10.59 -20.00 -15.68
C ARG A 337 -11.14 -19.58 -14.31
N HIS A 338 -12.37 -19.09 -14.23
CA HIS A 338 -12.99 -18.63 -12.98
C HIS A 338 -13.14 -19.74 -11.92
N GLN A 339 -13.34 -21.00 -12.33
CA GLN A 339 -13.42 -22.13 -11.39
C GLN A 339 -12.05 -22.45 -10.78
N PHE A 340 -10.97 -22.22 -11.54
CA PHE A 340 -9.60 -22.44 -11.10
C PHE A 340 -9.12 -21.37 -10.11
N GLU A 341 -9.49 -20.11 -10.35
CA GLU A 341 -9.14 -18.97 -9.50
C GLU A 341 -9.65 -19.10 -8.05
N ARG A 342 -10.70 -19.89 -7.80
CA ARG A 342 -11.22 -20.21 -6.45
C ARG A 342 -10.25 -20.97 -5.56
N TYR A 343 -9.32 -21.70 -6.16
CA TYR A 343 -8.33 -22.51 -5.44
C TYR A 343 -7.01 -21.77 -5.26
N ILE A 344 -6.92 -20.53 -5.74
CA ILE A 344 -5.80 -19.63 -5.55
C ILE A 344 -6.24 -18.54 -4.58
N ASN A 345 -5.55 -18.40 -3.48
CA ASN A 345 -5.78 -17.32 -2.53
C ASN A 345 -4.75 -16.21 -2.69
N VAL A 346 -5.25 -14.98 -2.63
CA VAL A 346 -4.46 -13.78 -2.37
C VAL A 346 -4.48 -13.56 -0.87
N SER A 347 -3.30 -13.61 -0.25
CA SER A 347 -3.14 -13.37 1.18
C SER A 347 -2.31 -12.11 1.42
N VAL A 348 -2.84 -11.21 2.22
CA VAL A 348 -2.18 -10.00 2.70
C VAL A 348 -1.86 -10.18 4.17
N PHE A 349 -0.63 -9.85 4.56
CA PHE A 349 -0.16 -9.90 5.94
C PHE A 349 0.45 -8.55 6.31
N ILE A 350 0.22 -8.11 7.54
CA ILE A 350 1.02 -7.07 8.19
C ILE A 350 1.79 -7.74 9.31
N HIS A 351 3.11 -7.64 9.25
CA HIS A 351 4.04 -8.23 10.20
C HIS A 351 4.59 -7.17 11.15
N SER A 352 4.64 -7.50 12.43
CA SER A 352 5.20 -6.65 13.47
C SER A 352 6.72 -6.76 13.53
N ILE A 353 7.42 -5.63 13.46
CA ILE A 353 8.87 -5.60 13.67
C ILE A 353 9.23 -5.79 15.15
N PRO A 354 8.55 -5.14 16.12
CA PRO A 354 8.83 -5.36 17.54
C PRO A 354 8.58 -6.81 18.00
N GLN A 355 7.60 -7.50 17.39
CA GLN A 355 7.30 -8.91 17.69
C GLN A 355 8.04 -9.87 16.74
N GLN A 356 9.28 -9.55 16.38
CA GLN A 356 10.18 -10.44 15.61
C GLN A 356 9.60 -10.95 14.29
N GLY A 357 8.83 -10.11 13.58
CA GLY A 357 8.22 -10.47 12.31
C GLY A 357 6.93 -11.30 12.42
N LYS A 358 6.32 -11.42 13.61
CA LYS A 358 5.02 -12.09 13.76
C LYS A 358 3.94 -11.39 12.93
N ALA A 359 3.14 -12.17 12.19
CA ALA A 359 1.96 -11.64 11.50
C ALA A 359 0.93 -11.17 12.53
N VAL A 360 0.57 -9.90 12.49
CA VAL A 360 -0.36 -9.25 13.42
C VAL A 360 -1.68 -8.89 12.78
N LEU A 361 -1.71 -8.71 11.45
CA LEU A 361 -2.93 -8.69 10.65
C LEU A 361 -2.75 -9.67 9.49
N GLN A 362 -3.82 -10.37 9.13
CA GLN A 362 -3.85 -11.27 8.00
C GLN A 362 -5.25 -11.27 7.40
N LEU A 363 -5.34 -11.19 6.08
CA LEU A 363 -6.56 -11.43 5.31
C LEU A 363 -6.21 -12.32 4.12
N SER A 364 -6.99 -13.37 3.89
CA SER A 364 -6.81 -14.27 2.76
C SER A 364 -8.15 -14.45 2.05
N LEU A 365 -8.16 -14.22 0.75
CA LEU A 365 -9.35 -14.30 -0.08
C LEU A 365 -9.03 -15.08 -1.37
N PRO A 366 -9.97 -15.90 -1.86
CA PRO A 366 -9.86 -16.49 -3.19
C PRO A 366 -9.68 -15.43 -4.28
N LEU A 367 -8.92 -15.75 -5.32
CA LEU A 367 -8.57 -14.83 -6.39
C LEU A 367 -9.78 -14.46 -7.25
N ASP A 368 -10.76 -15.38 -7.37
CA ASP A 368 -12.00 -15.16 -8.13
C ASP A 368 -12.87 -14.06 -7.51
N VAL A 369 -12.75 -13.79 -6.21
CA VAL A 369 -13.43 -12.67 -5.54
C VAL A 369 -13.08 -11.33 -6.19
N PHE A 370 -11.89 -11.20 -6.77
CA PHE A 370 -11.43 -9.98 -7.45
C PHE A 370 -11.68 -10.00 -8.96
N THR A 371 -12.65 -10.77 -9.43
CA THR A 371 -13.10 -10.81 -10.82
C THR A 371 -14.55 -10.36 -10.94
N ILE A 372 -14.95 -9.88 -12.11
CA ILE A 372 -16.32 -9.43 -12.37
C ILE A 372 -17.29 -10.60 -12.21
N ASP A 373 -16.91 -11.79 -12.65
CA ASP A 373 -17.77 -12.98 -12.58
C ASP A 373 -17.88 -13.55 -11.16
N GLY A 374 -16.77 -13.57 -10.41
CA GLY A 374 -16.78 -14.05 -9.01
C GLY A 374 -17.33 -13.04 -8.01
N GLY A 375 -17.02 -11.76 -8.19
CA GLY A 375 -17.53 -10.65 -7.37
C GLY A 375 -19.00 -10.33 -7.67
N GLY A 376 -19.37 -10.20 -8.95
CA GLY A 376 -20.72 -9.80 -9.37
C GLY A 376 -21.79 -10.90 -9.27
N GLY A 377 -21.39 -12.17 -9.31
CA GLY A 377 -22.30 -13.33 -9.31
C GLY A 377 -22.64 -13.91 -7.92
N THR A 378 -21.98 -13.49 -6.85
CA THR A 378 -22.17 -14.07 -5.51
C THR A 378 -23.29 -13.38 -4.72
N LYS A 379 -24.55 -13.63 -5.13
CA LYS A 379 -25.72 -13.57 -4.21
C LYS A 379 -25.62 -14.59 -3.06
N GLY A 380 -24.58 -15.41 -3.02
CA GLY A 380 -24.33 -16.37 -1.95
C GLY A 380 -22.86 -16.38 -1.55
N ARG A 381 -22.65 -16.33 -0.23
CA ARG A 381 -21.40 -16.66 0.50
C ARG A 381 -20.44 -15.52 0.86
N PHE A 382 -20.97 -14.35 1.22
CA PHE A 382 -20.48 -13.67 2.41
C PHE A 382 -21.24 -14.24 3.61
N THR A 383 -20.66 -15.21 4.33
CA THR A 383 -21.17 -15.60 5.64
C THR A 383 -20.95 -14.42 6.60
N THR A 384 -21.99 -13.60 6.74
CA THR A 384 -22.29 -12.71 7.86
C THR A 384 -21.15 -11.77 8.32
N LEU A 385 -21.11 -10.58 7.73
CA LEU A 385 -21.01 -9.33 8.49
C LEU A 385 -22.22 -8.48 8.07
N THR A 386 -22.94 -8.02 9.07
CA THR A 386 -24.38 -7.76 9.09
C THR A 386 -24.86 -6.58 8.24
N SER A 387 -25.95 -6.85 7.51
CA SER A 387 -27.11 -5.98 7.27
C SER A 387 -26.98 -4.80 6.31
N ALA A 388 -27.38 -5.03 5.06
CA ALA A 388 -28.50 -4.34 4.37
C ALA A 388 -28.33 -4.43 2.84
N VAL A 389 -28.51 -5.64 2.27
CA VAL A 389 -28.69 -5.79 0.82
C VAL A 389 -30.16 -5.53 0.51
N LYS A 390 -30.47 -4.42 -0.15
CA LYS A 390 -31.78 -4.22 -0.77
C LYS A 390 -31.63 -3.59 -2.17
N ARG A 391 -32.03 -4.41 -3.15
CA ARG A 391 -32.39 -4.20 -4.56
C ARG A 391 -31.27 -3.84 -5.56
N THR A 392 -31.09 -4.82 -6.44
CA THR A 392 -30.42 -4.82 -7.75
C THR A 392 -31.10 -3.89 -8.75
N CYS A 393 -30.30 -3.27 -9.62
CA CYS A 393 -30.76 -2.71 -10.88
C CYS A 393 -31.17 -3.86 -11.82
N GLU A 394 -32.45 -4.19 -11.84
CA GLU A 394 -33.05 -4.98 -12.91
C GLU A 394 -33.70 -4.02 -13.93
N ASN A 395 -33.39 -4.28 -15.20
CA ASN A 395 -33.93 -3.74 -16.45
C ASN A 395 -33.08 -2.67 -17.16
N PRO A 396 -32.30 -3.08 -18.18
CA PRO A 396 -31.82 -2.17 -19.21
C PRO A 396 -33.02 -1.83 -20.09
N SER A 397 -33.68 -0.69 -19.83
CA SER A 397 -34.66 -0.15 -20.77
C SER A 397 -33.94 0.26 -22.04
N LYS A 398 -34.33 -0.36 -23.14
CA LYS A 398 -33.96 -0.03 -24.51
C LYS A 398 -34.34 1.43 -24.81
N GLU A 399 -33.40 2.35 -24.67
CA GLU A 399 -33.31 3.56 -25.47
C GLU A 399 -31.93 4.20 -25.22
N ASN A 400 -31.22 4.50 -26.30
CA ASN A 400 -29.82 4.97 -26.38
C ASN A 400 -28.72 3.90 -26.38
N THR A 401 -28.92 2.82 -27.13
CA THR A 401 -27.82 2.08 -27.75
C THR A 401 -27.35 2.78 -29.01
N GLU A 402 -26.65 3.91 -28.88
CA GLU A 402 -25.76 4.43 -29.95
C GLU A 402 -24.47 5.10 -29.45
N ASN A 403 -24.24 5.28 -28.14
CA ASN A 403 -22.92 5.61 -27.61
C ASN A 403 -22.69 4.87 -26.29
N GLY A 404 -21.93 3.78 -26.34
CA GLY A 404 -21.68 2.86 -25.22
C GLY A 404 -20.85 3.47 -24.08
N ASP A 405 -21.43 4.42 -23.35
CA ASP A 405 -20.83 5.05 -22.19
C ASP A 405 -21.53 4.57 -20.91
N CYS A 406 -21.13 3.41 -20.41
CA CYS A 406 -21.31 3.11 -18.99
C CYS A 406 -20.32 3.99 -18.22
N SER A 407 -20.64 5.26 -18.02
CA SER A 407 -19.92 6.13 -17.09
C SER A 407 -20.09 5.53 -15.68
N PRO A 408 -19.04 4.93 -15.09
CA PRO A 408 -19.13 4.31 -13.77
C PRO A 408 -19.49 5.35 -12.70
N ALA A 409 -20.28 4.92 -11.73
CA ALA A 409 -20.68 5.74 -10.60
C ALA A 409 -19.47 6.31 -9.85
N TYR A 410 -19.59 7.55 -9.40
CA TYR A 410 -18.61 8.21 -8.54
C TYR A 410 -18.33 7.34 -7.30
N TYR A 411 -17.07 6.94 -7.07
CA TYR A 411 -16.74 6.15 -5.88
C TYR A 411 -16.75 7.05 -4.63
N PRO A 412 -17.66 6.83 -3.68
CA PRO A 412 -17.93 7.78 -2.62
C PRO A 412 -16.85 7.77 -1.54
N ARG A 413 -16.79 8.90 -0.83
CA ARG A 413 -15.96 9.01 0.37
C ARG A 413 -16.60 8.24 1.52
N SER A 414 -15.81 7.88 2.53
CA SER A 414 -16.38 7.30 3.75
C SER A 414 -17.44 8.23 4.33
N ALA A 415 -18.64 7.70 4.57
CA ALA A 415 -19.77 8.42 5.14
C ALA A 415 -20.46 7.57 6.23
N PRO A 416 -20.81 8.16 7.39
CA PRO A 416 -20.43 9.51 7.82
C PRO A 416 -18.92 9.63 8.08
N LEU A 417 -18.36 10.83 7.90
CA LEU A 417 -16.98 11.11 8.27
C LEU A 417 -16.84 11.18 9.79
N PRO A 418 -15.69 10.75 10.35
CA PRO A 418 -15.40 10.97 11.77
C PRO A 418 -15.52 12.45 12.14
N VAL A 419 -16.02 12.74 13.35
CA VAL A 419 -16.27 14.11 13.83
C VAL A 419 -15.02 14.99 13.71
N PHE A 420 -13.87 14.48 14.12
CA PHE A 420 -12.60 15.21 14.01
C PHE A 420 -12.28 15.55 12.55
N THR A 421 -12.40 14.59 11.64
CA THR A 421 -12.17 14.80 10.21
C THR A 421 -13.15 15.79 9.60
N SER A 422 -14.43 15.70 9.98
CA SER A 422 -15.47 16.65 9.56
C SER A 422 -15.15 18.08 10.02
N LEU A 423 -14.75 18.26 11.28
CA LEU A 423 -14.35 19.56 11.83
C LEU A 423 -13.15 20.14 11.09
N ILE A 424 -12.09 19.36 10.86
CA ILE A 424 -10.91 19.85 10.13
C ILE A 424 -11.28 20.24 8.68
N GLN A 425 -12.12 19.45 8.01
CA GLN A 425 -12.61 19.80 6.66
C GLN A 425 -13.46 21.07 6.67
N PHE A 426 -14.27 21.28 7.72
CA PHE A 426 -15.05 22.51 7.89
C PHE A 426 -14.14 23.73 8.04
N LEU A 427 -13.12 23.65 8.91
CA LEU A 427 -12.16 24.73 9.12
C LEU A 427 -11.33 25.00 7.85
N GLN A 428 -10.90 23.95 7.14
CA GLN A 428 -10.25 24.10 5.84
C GLN A 428 -11.15 24.88 4.89
N ARG A 429 -12.43 24.49 4.77
CA ARG A 429 -13.34 25.10 3.80
C ARG A 429 -13.65 26.58 4.07
N HIS A 430 -13.77 26.96 5.33
CA HIS A 430 -14.26 28.30 5.70
C HIS A 430 -13.19 29.26 6.19
N ILE A 431 -12.11 28.76 6.81
CA ILE A 431 -11.07 29.61 7.40
C ILE A 431 -9.79 29.56 6.57
N TRP A 432 -9.37 28.37 6.15
CA TRP A 432 -8.10 28.16 5.46
C TRP A 432 -8.25 27.37 4.15
N PRO A 433 -8.95 27.91 3.13
CA PRO A 433 -9.31 27.18 1.92
C PRO A 433 -8.10 26.69 1.11
N GLN A 434 -6.96 27.36 1.25
CA GLN A 434 -5.71 27.03 0.55
C GLN A 434 -4.82 26.03 1.31
N HIS A 435 -5.11 25.75 2.58
CA HIS A 435 -4.31 24.83 3.39
C HIS A 435 -4.68 23.38 3.06
N THR A 436 -3.74 22.46 3.24
CA THR A 436 -4.05 21.02 3.34
C THR A 436 -4.68 20.70 4.69
N LEU A 437 -5.35 19.55 4.80
CA LEU A 437 -5.96 19.12 6.07
C LEU A 437 -4.94 19.04 7.22
N LEU A 438 -3.73 18.54 6.93
CA LEU A 438 -2.67 18.46 7.93
C LEU A 438 -2.14 19.85 8.33
N GLN A 439 -2.07 20.78 7.39
CA GLN A 439 -1.73 22.18 7.70
C GLN A 439 -2.79 22.82 8.58
N VAL A 440 -4.07 22.55 8.36
CA VAL A 440 -5.15 23.04 9.25
C VAL A 440 -4.99 22.48 10.66
N VAL A 441 -4.73 21.17 10.81
CA VAL A 441 -4.44 20.58 12.14
C VAL A 441 -3.25 21.27 12.79
N SER A 442 -2.15 21.44 12.06
CA SER A 442 -0.95 22.10 12.56
C SER A 442 -1.27 23.53 13.03
N THR A 443 -1.99 24.31 12.24
CA THR A 443 -2.38 25.68 12.58
C THR A 443 -3.24 25.71 13.83
N VAL A 444 -4.28 24.88 13.93
CA VAL A 444 -5.17 24.79 15.10
C VAL A 444 -4.41 24.43 16.36
N VAL A 445 -3.49 23.46 16.28
CA VAL A 445 -2.67 23.03 17.42
C VAL A 445 -1.75 24.17 17.85
N SER A 446 -1.01 24.78 16.90
CA SER A 446 -0.11 25.89 17.20
C SER A 446 -0.84 27.09 17.82
N THR A 447 -2.01 27.47 17.29
CA THR A 447 -2.81 28.57 17.86
C THR A 447 -3.33 28.24 19.25
N SER A 448 -3.76 27.00 19.49
CA SER A 448 -4.26 26.57 20.80
C SER A 448 -3.15 26.60 21.86
N VAL A 449 -1.95 26.14 21.50
CA VAL A 449 -0.77 26.19 22.39
C VAL A 449 -0.40 27.64 22.72
N LEU A 450 -0.38 28.53 21.73
CA LEU A 450 -0.10 29.95 21.94
C LEU A 450 -1.13 30.62 22.87
N LEU A 451 -2.41 30.32 22.70
CA LEU A 451 -3.48 30.83 23.58
C LEU A 451 -3.34 30.31 25.01
N LEU A 452 -3.00 29.03 25.19
CA LEU A 452 -2.73 28.44 26.51
C LEU A 452 -1.52 29.10 27.18
N LEU A 453 -0.42 29.31 26.45
CA LEU A 453 0.76 30.01 26.97
C LEU A 453 0.47 31.46 27.34
N ALA A 454 -0.35 32.16 26.55
CA ALA A 454 -0.79 33.51 26.89
C ALA A 454 -1.66 33.52 28.16
N ALA A 455 -2.60 32.57 28.28
CA ALA A 455 -3.47 32.44 29.45
C ALA A 455 -2.67 32.12 30.73
N THR A 456 -1.69 31.21 30.65
CA THR A 456 -0.82 30.89 31.80
C THR A 456 0.06 32.07 32.18
N ALA A 457 0.62 32.80 31.21
CA ALA A 457 1.39 34.01 31.48
C ALA A 457 0.55 35.08 32.20
N VAL A 458 -0.68 35.33 31.73
CA VAL A 458 -1.62 36.27 32.39
C VAL A 458 -1.95 35.81 33.82
N PHE A 459 -2.17 34.51 34.03
CA PHE A 459 -2.41 33.94 35.35
C PHE A 459 -1.20 34.12 36.29
N CYS A 460 0.01 33.83 35.82
CA CYS A 460 1.25 34.04 36.58
C CYS A 460 1.47 35.52 36.93
N ILE A 461 1.23 36.45 36.00
CA ILE A 461 1.33 37.89 36.26
C ILE A 461 0.32 38.32 37.33
N ARG A 462 -0.91 37.81 37.30
CA ARG A 462 -1.91 38.10 38.33
C ARG A 462 -1.50 37.58 39.71
N LEU A 463 -0.96 36.35 39.79
CA LEU A 463 -0.45 35.79 41.04
C LEU A 463 0.75 36.57 41.60
N TRP A 464 1.65 37.03 40.73
CA TRP A 464 2.78 37.87 41.14
C TRP A 464 2.31 39.20 41.73
N ASN A 465 1.34 39.85 41.07
CA ASN A 465 0.80 41.13 41.52
C ASN A 465 0.00 41.03 42.82
N THR A 466 -0.71 39.93 43.08
CA THR A 466 -1.39 39.70 44.37
C THR A 466 -0.39 39.41 45.49
N GLY A 467 0.67 38.63 45.24
CA GLY A 467 1.74 38.38 46.21
C GLY A 467 2.55 39.62 46.58
N SER A 468 2.81 40.52 45.62
CA SER A 468 3.48 41.81 45.86
C SER A 468 2.66 42.77 46.73
N LYS A 469 1.33 42.78 46.55
CA LYS A 469 0.42 43.59 47.39
C LYS A 469 0.31 43.07 48.82
N GLY A 470 0.41 41.74 49.03
CA GLY A 470 0.46 41.13 50.37
C GLY A 470 1.70 41.55 51.16
N LYS A 471 2.89 41.47 50.55
CA LYS A 471 4.17 41.87 51.19
C LYS A 471 4.27 43.37 51.50
N LYS A 472 3.55 44.24 50.78
CA LYS A 472 3.48 45.67 51.08
C LYS A 472 2.60 45.99 52.31
N ARG A 473 1.60 45.17 52.63
CA ARG A 473 0.77 45.36 53.83
C ARG A 473 1.48 44.89 55.11
N GLU A 474 2.29 43.83 55.03
CA GLU A 474 3.08 43.32 56.16
C GLU A 474 4.25 44.22 56.59
N LYS A 475 4.68 45.16 55.73
CA LYS A 475 5.70 46.16 56.07
C LYS A 475 5.14 47.47 56.66
N ILE A 476 3.82 47.60 56.75
CA ILE A 476 3.13 48.81 57.24
C ILE A 476 2.38 48.56 58.57
N SER A 477 2.29 47.31 59.04
CA SER A 477 1.97 46.97 60.44
C SER A 477 3.26 46.75 61.21
#